data_AF-A0A932K8R0-F1
#
_entry.id   AF-A0A932K8R0-F1
#
_cell.length_a   1.000
_cell.length_b   1.000
_cell.length_c   1.000
_cell.angle_alpha   90.00
_cell.angle_beta   90.00
_cell.angle_gamma   90.00
#
_symmetry.space_group_name_H-M   'P 1'
#
loop_
_entity.id
_entity.type
_entity.pdbx_description
1 polymer ?
#
loop_
_entity_poly.entity_id
_entity_poly.type
_entity_poly.pdbx_seq_one_letter_code
_entity_poly.pdbx_strand_id
1 'polypeptide(L)'
;MHRRKSLTMSMPGTALLLLLLSLPIGALPAAASEPLAEVDGEAITAEAVEGALGAQLTKLYEQIYALKRQKVETLIGERLLGKEAGKRGISVQALLDTEVTSKVGLVTEQEVEAFYQANKAQLKGDEASLRERIRTHLQNQRLATQRQAFVQALRAQSTVVVHLTPPPVVRTEVSVDGAPFRGLQGAPVTIVEFSDFHCPFCKQVLPTLTQLQSQYGDKVKLVFRDFPIDQLHPGARKGHEAARCANEQGKFWAYHDLLFANAPKASPEQLKGYAQEAGMNVAAFEQCVASGKYREAVQQDIEEGSRAGVTGTPAFFINGRLVSGAQPLENFSRIIEEELMRVR
;
A
#
# COMPACT_ATOMS: atom_id res chain seq x y z
N MET A 1 35.25 -18.34 82.81
CA MET A 1 35.99 -17.24 83.47
C MET A 1 36.65 -16.43 82.37
N HIS A 2 36.20 -15.25 81.97
CA HIS A 2 36.30 -14.00 82.72
C HIS A 2 35.26 -12.99 82.21
N ARG A 3 34.56 -12.38 83.18
CA ARG A 3 33.71 -11.19 83.02
C ARG A 3 34.57 -9.94 82.83
N ARG A 4 34.00 -8.93 82.16
CA ARG A 4 34.03 -7.46 82.41
C ARG A 4 33.55 -6.78 81.12
N LYS A 5 32.77 -5.69 81.07
CA LYS A 5 32.12 -4.82 82.05
C LYS A 5 31.09 -4.01 81.25
N SER A 6 29.96 -3.73 81.87
CA SER A 6 28.92 -2.80 81.43
C SER A 6 29.45 -1.36 81.33
N LEU A 7 29.02 -0.60 80.32
CA LEU A 7 28.80 0.84 80.44
C LEU A 7 27.61 1.25 79.56
N THR A 8 26.51 1.52 80.23
CA THR A 8 25.35 2.24 79.73
C THR A 8 25.67 3.74 79.70
N MET A 9 25.54 4.39 78.54
CA MET A 9 25.35 5.84 78.46
C MET A 9 24.12 6.12 77.59
N SER A 10 23.13 6.72 78.24
CA SER A 10 21.97 7.36 77.65
C SER A 10 22.38 8.73 77.10
N MET A 11 21.98 9.04 75.86
CA MET A 11 21.72 10.43 75.45
C MET A 11 20.50 10.50 74.51
N PRO A 12 19.69 11.56 74.62
CA PRO A 12 18.44 11.75 73.89
C PRO A 12 18.69 12.46 72.56
N GLY A 13 17.84 12.22 71.54
CA GLY A 13 17.98 12.95 70.28
C GLY A 13 16.87 12.69 69.28
N THR A 14 15.86 13.56 69.32
CA THR A 14 15.06 14.03 68.17
C THR A 14 14.44 12.98 67.23
N ALA A 15 13.16 12.71 67.45
CA ALA A 15 12.28 12.12 66.45
C ALA A 15 12.10 13.11 65.27
N LEU A 16 12.76 12.83 64.14
CA LEU A 16 12.51 13.50 62.88
C LEU A 16 11.32 12.81 62.20
N LEU A 17 10.14 13.42 62.31
CA LEU A 17 8.92 12.97 61.64
C LEU A 17 9.06 13.25 60.14
N LEU A 18 9.54 12.27 59.37
CA LEU A 18 9.52 12.31 57.91
C LEU A 18 8.08 12.17 57.43
N LEU A 19 7.42 13.29 57.12
CA LEU A 19 6.22 13.31 56.30
C LEU A 19 6.58 12.83 54.89
N LEU A 20 6.31 11.57 54.61
CA LEU A 20 6.26 11.03 53.25
C LEU A 20 5.01 11.60 52.56
N LEU A 21 5.17 12.75 51.90
CA LEU A 21 4.23 13.22 50.89
C LEU A 21 4.29 12.25 49.70
N SER A 22 3.42 11.25 49.71
CA SER A 22 3.10 10.43 48.55
C SER A 22 2.40 11.32 47.52
N LEU A 23 3.17 11.89 46.60
CA LEU A 23 2.61 12.47 45.39
C LEU A 23 1.95 11.34 44.59
N PRO A 24 0.66 11.44 44.22
CA PRO A 24 0.09 10.50 43.27
C PRO A 24 0.85 10.71 41.96
N ILE A 25 1.33 9.61 41.38
CA ILE A 25 1.85 9.58 40.02
C ILE A 25 0.64 9.87 39.12
N GLY A 26 0.37 11.15 38.89
CA GLY A 26 -0.59 11.59 37.90
C GLY A 26 -0.07 11.11 36.55
N ALA A 27 -0.84 10.23 35.90
CA ALA A 27 -0.67 9.97 34.48
C ALA A 27 -0.64 11.33 33.77
N LEU A 28 0.44 11.59 33.05
CA LEU A 28 0.50 12.73 32.13
C LEU A 28 -0.75 12.62 31.24
N PRO A 29 -1.63 13.63 31.18
CA PRO A 29 -2.69 13.62 30.21
C PRO A 29 -2.02 13.51 28.84
N ALA A 30 -2.44 12.54 28.04
CA ALA A 30 -2.10 12.51 26.62
C ALA A 30 -2.44 13.91 26.10
N ALA A 31 -1.44 14.65 25.66
CA ALA A 31 -1.63 16.01 25.20
C ALA A 31 -2.64 15.97 24.06
N ALA A 32 -3.88 16.38 24.33
CA ALA A 32 -4.82 16.71 23.28
C ALA A 32 -4.16 17.88 22.55
N SER A 33 -3.63 17.61 21.36
CA SER A 33 -2.94 18.63 20.57
C SER A 33 -3.88 19.79 20.32
N GLU A 34 -3.42 21.03 20.56
CA GLU A 34 -4.16 22.24 20.22
C GLU A 34 -4.69 22.18 18.78
N PRO A 35 -5.85 22.81 18.49
CA PRO A 35 -6.39 22.83 17.14
C PRO A 35 -5.38 23.43 16.16
N LEU A 36 -5.26 22.83 14.97
CA LEU A 36 -4.34 23.30 13.93
C LEU A 36 -4.81 24.63 13.34
N ALA A 37 -6.12 24.86 13.32
CA ALA A 37 -6.76 26.12 12.95
C ALA A 37 -8.16 26.20 13.56
N GLU A 38 -8.79 27.37 13.48
CA GLU A 38 -10.16 27.61 13.93
C GLU A 38 -10.86 28.53 12.93
N VAL A 39 -12.13 28.26 12.62
CA VAL A 39 -12.98 29.10 11.76
C VAL A 39 -14.29 29.35 12.51
N ASP A 40 -14.57 30.60 12.88
CA ASP A 40 -15.79 31.02 13.58
C ASP A 40 -16.11 30.22 14.87
N GLY A 41 -15.09 29.75 15.59
CA GLY A 41 -15.29 28.90 16.78
C GLY A 41 -15.13 27.39 16.52
N GLU A 42 -15.07 26.96 15.26
CA GLU A 42 -14.93 25.55 14.90
C GLU A 42 -13.47 25.16 14.68
N ALA A 43 -12.99 24.24 15.52
CA ALA A 43 -11.63 23.74 15.49
C ALA A 43 -11.39 22.77 14.32
N ILE A 44 -10.30 23.00 13.57
CA ILE A 44 -9.71 22.04 12.64
C ILE A 44 -8.62 21.28 13.39
N THR A 45 -8.86 20.02 13.70
CA THR A 45 -7.92 19.17 14.47
C THR A 45 -6.90 18.48 13.58
N ALA A 46 -5.80 18.00 14.18
CA ALA A 46 -4.85 17.14 13.47
C ALA A 46 -5.51 15.88 12.91
N GLU A 47 -6.41 15.26 13.67
CA GLU A 47 -7.16 14.09 13.22
C GLU A 47 -8.04 14.40 12.00
N ALA A 48 -8.72 15.55 11.98
CA ALA A 48 -9.52 15.97 10.83
C ALA A 48 -8.66 16.18 9.58
N VAL A 49 -7.47 16.78 9.73
CA VAL A 49 -6.52 16.97 8.62
C VAL A 49 -5.94 15.64 8.14
N GLU A 50 -5.51 14.77 9.04
CA GLU A 50 -4.97 13.45 8.69
C GLU A 50 -6.03 12.57 8.01
N GLY A 51 -7.27 12.60 8.51
CA GLY A 51 -8.42 11.94 7.89
C GLY A 51 -8.69 12.48 6.48
N ALA A 52 -8.65 13.80 6.29
CA ALA A 52 -8.82 14.44 4.99
C ALA A 52 -7.67 14.12 4.01
N LEU A 53 -6.43 13.96 4.50
CA LEU A 53 -5.28 13.55 3.68
C LEU A 53 -5.37 12.07 3.27
N GLY A 54 -5.97 11.22 4.10
CA GLY A 54 -6.29 9.82 3.82
C GLY A 54 -5.15 9.03 3.16
N ALA A 55 -5.34 8.65 1.89
CA ALA A 55 -4.39 7.82 1.15
C ALA A 55 -3.05 8.52 0.86
N GLN A 56 -3.04 9.86 0.73
CA GLN A 56 -1.79 10.60 0.51
C GLN A 56 -0.86 10.44 1.72
N LEU A 57 -1.41 10.60 2.92
CA LEU A 57 -0.66 10.43 4.17
C LEU A 57 -0.24 8.96 4.37
N THR A 58 -1.13 8.01 4.05
CA THR A 58 -0.80 6.58 4.11
C THR A 58 0.42 6.23 3.25
N LYS A 59 0.45 6.72 2.00
CA LYS A 59 1.59 6.52 1.09
C LYS A 59 2.89 7.07 1.66
N LEU A 60 2.85 8.25 2.29
CA LEU A 60 4.02 8.85 2.94
C LEU A 60 4.46 8.03 4.14
N TYR A 61 3.53 7.54 4.97
CA TYR A 61 3.85 6.66 6.09
C TYR A 61 4.47 5.34 5.65
N GLU A 62 3.98 4.74 4.56
CA GLU A 62 4.58 3.55 3.96
C GLU A 62 6.01 3.81 3.46
N GLN A 63 6.25 4.96 2.80
CA GLN A 63 7.59 5.37 2.36
C GLN A 63 8.54 5.57 3.55
N ILE A 64 8.09 6.28 4.59
CA ILE A 64 8.85 6.48 5.82
C ILE A 64 9.18 5.13 6.47
N TYR A 65 8.21 4.23 6.56
CA TYR A 65 8.41 2.90 7.12
C TYR A 65 9.40 2.08 6.30
N ALA A 66 9.30 2.10 4.96
CA ALA A 66 10.22 1.40 4.08
C ALA A 66 11.67 1.89 4.25
N LEU A 67 11.87 3.22 4.30
CA LEU A 67 13.18 3.82 4.56
C LEU A 67 13.72 3.45 5.96
N LYS A 68 12.87 3.53 6.99
CA LYS A 68 13.23 3.12 8.36
C LYS A 68 13.63 1.64 8.39
N ARG A 69 12.84 0.75 7.77
CA ARG A 69 13.12 -0.68 7.70
C ARG A 69 14.44 -0.97 7.00
N GLN A 70 14.68 -0.35 5.85
CA GLN A 70 15.95 -0.49 5.13
C GLN A 70 17.12 -0.05 6.01
N LYS A 71 17.02 1.10 6.68
CA LYS A 71 18.09 1.59 7.53
C LYS A 71 18.31 0.73 8.77
N VAL A 72 17.23 0.22 9.39
CA VAL A 72 17.29 -0.73 10.50
C VAL A 72 18.07 -1.99 10.09
N GLU A 73 17.76 -2.56 8.92
CA GLU A 73 18.48 -3.75 8.42
C GLU A 73 19.98 -3.47 8.17
N THR A 74 20.32 -2.32 7.58
CA THR A 74 21.71 -1.89 7.43
C THR A 74 22.43 -1.80 8.78
N LEU A 75 21.81 -1.13 9.76
CA LEU A 75 22.39 -0.95 11.10
C LEU A 75 22.53 -2.28 11.84
N ILE A 76 21.59 -3.23 11.68
CA ILE A 76 21.73 -4.58 12.23
C ILE A 76 22.97 -5.25 11.63
N GLY A 77 23.16 -5.19 10.31
CA GLY A 77 24.34 -5.74 9.65
C GLY A 77 25.65 -5.15 10.16
N GLU A 78 25.72 -3.84 10.32
CA GLU A 78 26.89 -3.14 10.89
C GLU A 78 27.18 -3.60 12.33
N ARG A 79 26.14 -3.73 13.17
CA ARG A 79 26.29 -4.20 14.56
C ARG A 79 26.74 -5.66 14.62
N LEU A 80 26.24 -6.52 13.73
CA LEU A 80 26.65 -7.93 13.63
C LEU A 80 28.13 -8.04 13.24
N LEU A 81 28.56 -7.31 12.21
CA LEU A 81 29.96 -7.26 11.79
C LEU A 81 30.87 -6.75 12.91
N GLY A 82 30.47 -5.68 13.61
CA GLY A 82 31.22 -5.15 14.74
C GLY A 82 31.35 -6.15 15.90
N LYS A 83 30.26 -6.87 16.23
CA LYS A 83 30.29 -7.92 17.26
C LYS A 83 31.21 -9.08 16.86
N GLU A 84 31.15 -9.55 15.63
CA GLU A 84 32.00 -10.64 15.15
C GLU A 84 33.47 -10.23 15.08
N ALA A 85 33.77 -9.03 14.60
CA ALA A 85 35.13 -8.48 14.57
C ALA A 85 35.70 -8.37 16.00
N GLY A 86 34.90 -7.87 16.95
CA GLY A 86 35.25 -7.82 18.37
C GLY A 86 35.51 -9.20 18.98
N LYS A 87 34.67 -10.19 18.66
CA LYS A 87 34.87 -11.59 19.08
C LYS A 87 36.19 -12.18 18.57
N ARG A 88 36.65 -11.76 17.39
CA ARG A 88 37.91 -12.21 16.77
C ARG A 88 39.12 -11.32 17.08
N GLY A 89 38.94 -10.20 17.78
CA GLY A 89 40.02 -9.26 18.09
C GLY A 89 40.62 -8.57 16.86
N ILE A 90 39.84 -8.38 15.78
CA ILE A 90 40.30 -7.74 14.53
C ILE A 90 39.42 -6.54 14.16
N SER A 91 39.87 -5.72 13.21
CA SER A 91 39.04 -4.64 12.67
C SER A 91 37.91 -5.19 11.77
N VAL A 92 36.82 -4.43 11.61
CA VAL A 92 35.74 -4.80 10.68
C VAL A 92 36.28 -4.93 9.25
N GLN A 93 37.23 -4.08 8.85
CA GLN A 93 37.84 -4.17 7.52
C GLN A 93 38.60 -5.49 7.35
N ALA A 94 39.44 -5.88 8.32
CA ALA A 94 40.18 -7.15 8.26
C ALA A 94 39.23 -8.36 8.26
N LEU A 95 38.11 -8.28 8.99
CA LEU A 95 37.05 -9.29 8.94
C LEU A 95 36.47 -9.41 7.53
N LEU A 96 36.12 -8.28 6.90
CA LEU A 96 35.57 -8.25 5.55
C LEU A 96 36.59 -8.73 4.50
N ASP A 97 37.87 -8.38 4.65
CA ASP A 97 38.91 -8.85 3.74
C ASP A 97 39.03 -10.39 3.79
N THR A 98 38.92 -10.97 4.99
CA THR A 98 38.99 -12.41 5.21
C THR A 98 37.71 -13.13 4.77
N GLU A 99 36.54 -12.61 5.12
CA GLU A 99 35.25 -13.31 4.94
C GLU A 99 34.52 -12.96 3.64
N VAL A 100 34.91 -11.86 3.00
CA VAL A 100 34.31 -11.37 1.77
C VAL A 100 35.35 -11.30 0.66
N THR A 101 36.35 -10.42 0.77
CA THR A 101 37.26 -10.12 -0.34
C THR A 101 38.05 -11.36 -0.78
N SER A 102 38.66 -12.09 0.15
CA SER A 102 39.47 -13.28 -0.16
C SER A 102 38.66 -14.46 -0.70
N LYS A 103 37.34 -14.47 -0.47
CA LYS A 103 36.43 -15.55 -0.89
C LYS A 103 35.77 -15.28 -2.25
N VAL A 104 36.03 -14.12 -2.85
CA VAL A 104 35.45 -13.72 -4.14
C VAL A 104 36.52 -13.77 -5.22
N GLY A 105 36.31 -14.61 -6.23
CA GLY A 105 37.15 -14.63 -7.43
C GLY A 105 36.99 -13.36 -8.28
N LEU A 106 38.04 -13.02 -9.04
CA LEU A 106 38.03 -11.90 -9.96
C LEU A 106 37.06 -12.15 -11.13
N VAL A 107 36.43 -11.07 -11.62
CA VAL A 107 35.61 -11.11 -12.84
C VAL A 107 36.51 -11.38 -14.05
N THR A 108 36.10 -12.33 -14.89
CA THR A 108 36.86 -12.73 -16.09
C THR A 108 36.48 -11.89 -17.31
N GLU A 109 37.37 -11.82 -18.31
CA GLU A 109 37.07 -11.15 -19.57
C GLU A 109 35.86 -11.73 -20.29
N GLN A 110 35.63 -13.05 -20.17
CA GLN A 110 34.48 -13.70 -20.77
C GLN A 110 33.16 -13.20 -20.17
N GLU A 111 33.14 -12.92 -18.87
CA GLU A 111 31.95 -12.38 -18.20
C GLU A 111 31.70 -10.92 -18.56
N VAL A 112 32.78 -10.13 -18.68
CA VAL A 112 32.69 -8.75 -19.17
C VAL A 112 32.16 -8.73 -20.60
N GLU A 113 32.66 -9.63 -21.47
CA GLU A 113 32.20 -9.78 -22.85
C GLU A 113 30.72 -10.17 -22.90
N ALA A 114 30.32 -11.20 -22.14
CA ALA A 114 28.94 -11.66 -22.10
C ALA A 114 27.99 -10.54 -21.66
N PHE A 115 28.35 -9.80 -20.61
CA PHE A 115 27.56 -8.66 -20.15
C PHE A 115 27.51 -7.54 -21.20
N TYR A 116 28.64 -7.21 -21.82
CA TYR A 116 28.70 -6.17 -22.84
C TYR A 116 27.80 -6.51 -24.02
N GLN A 117 27.88 -7.73 -24.57
CA GLN A 117 27.04 -8.14 -25.71
C GLN A 117 25.54 -8.15 -25.35
N ALA A 118 25.19 -8.65 -24.17
CA ALA A 118 23.81 -8.69 -23.71
C ALA A 118 23.18 -7.29 -23.54
N ASN A 119 24.00 -6.27 -23.26
CA ASN A 119 23.53 -4.92 -22.95
C ASN A 119 23.93 -3.87 -24.00
N LYS A 120 24.56 -4.27 -25.11
CA LYS A 120 25.18 -3.38 -26.10
C LYS A 120 24.27 -2.27 -26.61
N ALA A 121 22.98 -2.55 -26.81
CA ALA A 121 22.00 -1.59 -27.29
C ALA A 121 21.73 -0.42 -26.32
N GLN A 122 21.98 -0.62 -25.02
CA GLN A 122 21.74 0.38 -23.97
C GLN A 122 23.03 1.11 -23.56
N LEU A 123 24.19 0.54 -23.87
CA LEU A 123 25.48 1.10 -23.51
C LEU A 123 25.91 2.17 -24.51
N LYS A 124 26.32 3.34 -24.01
CA LYS A 124 26.83 4.46 -24.81
C LYS A 124 28.22 4.85 -24.35
N GLY A 125 29.12 5.08 -25.29
CA GLY A 125 30.48 5.53 -25.03
C GLY A 125 31.54 4.60 -25.61
N ASP A 126 32.80 4.90 -25.27
CA ASP A 126 33.96 4.11 -25.68
C ASP A 126 33.94 2.70 -25.09
N GLU A 127 34.22 1.70 -25.93
CA GLU A 127 34.12 0.29 -25.55
C GLU A 127 35.12 -0.10 -24.46
N ALA A 128 36.35 0.37 -24.54
CA ALA A 128 37.38 0.06 -23.54
C ALA A 128 36.96 0.58 -22.15
N SER A 129 36.49 1.82 -22.10
CA SER A 129 35.98 2.45 -20.89
C SER A 129 34.73 1.75 -20.34
N LEU A 130 33.84 1.28 -21.22
CA LEU A 130 32.65 0.53 -20.83
C LEU A 130 33.02 -0.84 -20.24
N ARG A 131 33.95 -1.57 -20.85
CA ARG A 131 34.43 -2.86 -20.34
C ARG A 131 35.03 -2.75 -18.94
N GLU A 132 35.80 -1.70 -18.66
CA GLU A 132 36.35 -1.47 -17.31
C GLU A 132 35.25 -1.16 -16.28
N ARG A 133 34.27 -0.32 -16.65
CA ARG A 133 33.11 -0.04 -15.79
C ARG A 133 32.29 -1.29 -15.52
N ILE A 134 32.10 -2.14 -16.53
CA ILE A 134 31.40 -3.43 -16.40
C ILE A 134 32.17 -4.34 -15.44
N ARG A 135 33.48 -4.50 -15.63
CA ARG A 135 34.33 -5.30 -14.74
C ARG A 135 34.22 -4.85 -13.29
N THR A 136 34.35 -3.55 -13.05
CA THR A 136 34.19 -2.95 -11.71
C THR A 136 32.79 -3.18 -11.14
N HIS A 137 31.73 -2.99 -11.95
CA HIS A 137 30.35 -3.22 -11.53
C HIS A 137 30.11 -4.67 -11.11
N LEU A 138 30.50 -5.63 -11.95
CA LEU A 138 30.36 -7.05 -11.69
C LEU A 138 31.18 -7.48 -10.47
N GLN A 139 32.39 -6.95 -10.30
CA GLN A 139 33.23 -7.23 -9.13
C GLN A 139 32.58 -6.71 -7.85
N ASN A 140 32.08 -5.47 -7.87
CA ASN A 140 31.37 -4.88 -6.73
C ASN A 140 30.08 -5.66 -6.41
N GLN A 141 29.36 -6.13 -7.42
CA GLN A 141 28.16 -6.96 -7.23
C GLN A 141 28.49 -8.30 -6.55
N ARG A 142 29.57 -8.98 -6.97
CA ARG A 142 30.04 -10.21 -6.32
C ARG A 142 30.41 -9.97 -4.85
N LEU A 143 31.20 -8.93 -4.58
CA LEU A 143 31.60 -8.55 -3.23
C LEU A 143 30.38 -8.22 -2.36
N ALA A 144 29.42 -7.46 -2.88
CA ALA A 144 28.18 -7.13 -2.18
C ALA A 144 27.35 -8.39 -1.86
N THR A 145 27.23 -9.30 -2.82
CA THR A 145 26.51 -10.58 -2.65
C THR A 145 27.15 -11.44 -1.55
N GLN A 146 28.48 -11.60 -1.58
CA GLN A 146 29.20 -12.35 -0.56
C GLN A 146 29.11 -11.68 0.83
N ARG A 147 29.21 -10.35 0.89
CA ARG A 147 29.02 -9.59 2.14
C ARG A 147 27.61 -9.81 2.70
N GLN A 148 26.59 -9.76 1.85
CA GLN A 148 25.21 -10.02 2.26
C GLN A 148 25.04 -11.44 2.81
N ALA A 149 25.58 -12.45 2.12
CA ALA A 149 25.54 -13.84 2.57
C ALA A 149 26.23 -14.01 3.94
N PHE A 150 27.39 -13.38 4.13
CA PHE A 150 28.10 -13.41 5.41
C PHE A 150 27.30 -12.74 6.54
N VAL A 151 26.74 -11.54 6.31
CA VAL A 151 25.89 -10.86 7.30
C VAL A 151 24.65 -11.68 7.63
N GLN A 152 24.03 -12.34 6.65
CA GLN A 152 22.89 -13.24 6.88
C GLN A 152 23.29 -14.44 7.74
N ALA A 153 24.45 -15.04 7.51
CA ALA A 153 24.98 -16.12 8.34
C ALA A 153 25.22 -15.67 9.80
N LEU A 154 25.75 -14.46 10.00
CA LEU A 154 25.88 -13.87 11.34
C LEU A 154 24.52 -13.61 12.01
N ARG A 155 23.54 -13.13 11.22
CA ARG A 155 22.17 -12.90 11.72
C ARG A 155 21.52 -14.19 12.18
N ALA A 156 21.66 -15.28 11.42
CA ALA A 156 21.11 -16.59 11.79
C ALA A 156 21.66 -17.14 13.12
N GLN A 157 22.87 -16.70 13.51
CA GLN A 157 23.53 -17.09 14.75
C GLN A 157 23.31 -16.08 15.89
N SER A 158 22.47 -15.06 15.67
CA SER A 158 22.26 -13.96 16.61
C SER A 158 20.78 -13.78 16.92
N THR A 159 20.48 -13.43 18.17
CA THR A 159 19.14 -12.97 18.53
C THR A 159 18.96 -11.53 18.03
N VAL A 160 18.15 -11.35 17.00
CA VAL A 160 17.78 -10.04 16.45
C VAL A 160 16.28 -9.82 16.64
N VAL A 161 15.93 -8.82 17.45
CA VAL A 161 14.54 -8.40 17.67
C VAL A 161 14.34 -7.05 17.02
N VAL A 162 13.37 -6.95 16.11
CA VAL A 162 13.02 -5.71 15.41
C VAL A 162 11.72 -5.17 15.99
N HIS A 163 11.79 -3.98 16.58
CA HIS A 163 10.63 -3.29 17.17
C HIS A 163 10.01 -2.24 16.24
N LEU A 164 10.37 -2.25 14.95
CA LEU A 164 9.80 -1.33 13.98
C LEU A 164 8.36 -1.74 13.66
N THR A 165 7.40 -0.90 14.04
CA THR A 165 5.98 -1.13 13.78
C THR A 165 5.57 -0.60 12.41
N PRO A 166 4.83 -1.37 11.60
CA PRO A 166 4.25 -0.87 10.36
C PRO A 166 3.26 0.26 10.65
N PRO A 167 3.09 1.20 9.70
CA PRO A 167 2.09 2.25 9.85
C PRO A 167 0.68 1.64 9.86
N PRO A 168 -0.28 2.28 10.53
CA PRO A 168 -1.67 1.84 10.47
C PRO A 168 -2.18 1.93 9.03
N VAL A 169 -2.88 0.90 8.59
CA VAL A 169 -3.54 0.90 7.30
C VAL A 169 -4.82 1.72 7.43
N VAL A 170 -4.84 2.92 6.84
CA VAL A 170 -6.05 3.74 6.75
C VAL A 170 -7.06 3.04 5.86
N ARG A 171 -8.31 2.97 6.33
CA ARG A 171 -9.43 2.40 5.60
C ARG A 171 -10.52 3.44 5.49
N THR A 172 -10.99 3.64 4.26
CA THR A 172 -12.16 4.44 3.98
C THR A 172 -13.33 3.51 3.76
N GLU A 173 -14.40 3.68 4.54
CA GLU A 173 -15.63 2.96 4.28
C GLU A 173 -16.28 3.50 3.00
N VAL A 174 -16.63 2.59 2.11
CA VAL A 174 -17.32 2.91 0.86
C VAL A 174 -18.55 2.04 0.78
N SER A 175 -19.71 2.69 0.60
CA SER A 175 -20.97 1.97 0.46
C SER A 175 -20.96 1.07 -0.77
N VAL A 176 -21.52 -0.12 -0.60
CA VAL A 176 -21.75 -1.09 -1.68
C VAL A 176 -23.24 -1.34 -1.91
N ASP A 177 -24.10 -0.58 -1.22
CA ASP A 177 -25.54 -0.80 -1.22
C ASP A 177 -26.13 -0.48 -2.60
N GLY A 178 -26.92 -1.41 -3.13
CA GLY A 178 -27.55 -1.30 -4.45
C GLY A 178 -26.58 -1.31 -5.64
N ALA A 179 -25.26 -1.40 -5.40
CA ALA A 179 -24.25 -1.43 -6.44
C ALA A 179 -24.18 -2.83 -7.10
N PRO A 180 -24.03 -2.90 -8.43
CA PRO A 180 -23.85 -4.17 -9.13
C PRO A 180 -22.50 -4.79 -8.74
N PHE A 181 -22.50 -6.11 -8.55
CA PHE A 181 -21.30 -6.84 -8.17
C PHE A 181 -21.15 -8.19 -8.90
N ARG A 182 -19.92 -8.69 -9.00
CA ARG A 182 -19.55 -10.06 -9.41
C ARG A 182 -18.86 -10.76 -8.25
N GLY A 183 -19.07 -12.07 -8.10
CA GLY A 183 -18.51 -12.90 -7.02
C GLY A 183 -19.52 -13.17 -5.91
N LEU A 184 -19.04 -13.77 -4.81
CA LEU A 184 -19.89 -14.16 -3.68
C LEU A 184 -20.26 -12.94 -2.83
N GLN A 185 -21.54 -12.78 -2.47
CA GLN A 185 -22.01 -11.63 -1.67
C GLN A 185 -21.25 -11.49 -0.33
N GLY A 186 -20.95 -12.63 0.31
CA GLY A 186 -20.21 -12.74 1.57
C GLY A 186 -18.71 -12.98 1.41
N ALA A 187 -18.12 -12.66 0.26
CA ALA A 187 -16.68 -12.78 0.07
C ALA A 187 -15.91 -11.97 1.15
N PRO A 188 -14.85 -12.53 1.77
CA PRO A 188 -14.05 -11.87 2.80
C PRO A 188 -13.31 -10.62 2.29
N VAL A 189 -13.10 -10.51 0.98
CA VAL A 189 -12.50 -9.33 0.35
C VAL A 189 -13.48 -8.71 -0.64
N THR A 190 -13.81 -7.44 -0.41
CA THR A 190 -14.59 -6.61 -1.34
C THR A 190 -13.66 -5.63 -2.03
N ILE A 191 -13.69 -5.63 -3.36
CA ILE A 191 -13.01 -4.69 -4.25
C ILE A 191 -14.08 -3.77 -4.81
N VAL A 192 -14.13 -2.52 -4.36
CA VAL A 192 -15.02 -1.50 -4.92
C VAL A 192 -14.26 -0.74 -5.99
N GLU A 193 -14.72 -0.75 -7.24
CA GLU A 193 -14.16 0.01 -8.35
C GLU A 193 -15.01 1.24 -8.63
N PHE A 194 -14.42 2.43 -8.56
CA PHE A 194 -14.94 3.64 -9.19
C PHE A 194 -14.36 3.74 -10.60
N SER A 195 -15.25 3.68 -11.60
CA SER A 195 -14.86 3.54 -13.00
C SER A 195 -15.57 4.55 -13.90
N ASP A 196 -14.98 4.79 -15.06
CA ASP A 196 -15.56 5.58 -16.15
C ASP A 196 -15.49 4.76 -17.44
N PHE A 197 -16.64 4.51 -18.08
CA PHE A 197 -16.71 3.70 -19.31
C PHE A 197 -15.89 4.26 -20.48
N HIS A 198 -15.59 5.56 -20.49
CA HIS A 198 -14.78 6.21 -21.52
C HIS A 198 -13.30 6.35 -21.14
N CYS A 199 -12.92 6.04 -19.89
CA CYS A 199 -11.55 6.15 -19.43
C CYS A 199 -10.67 5.02 -20.00
N PRO A 200 -9.58 5.34 -20.74
CA PRO A 200 -8.68 4.33 -21.29
C PRO A 200 -8.03 3.44 -20.22
N PHE A 201 -7.71 3.99 -19.05
CA PHE A 201 -7.12 3.21 -17.95
C PHE A 201 -8.13 2.27 -17.29
N CYS A 202 -9.42 2.64 -17.24
CA CYS A 202 -10.48 1.75 -16.79
C CYS A 202 -10.61 0.55 -17.74
N LYS A 203 -10.53 0.78 -19.06
CA LYS A 203 -10.46 -0.32 -20.04
C LYS A 203 -9.19 -1.16 -19.87
N GLN A 204 -8.05 -0.53 -19.60
CA GLN A 204 -6.76 -1.21 -19.45
C GLN A 204 -6.71 -2.19 -18.27
N VAL A 205 -7.43 -1.91 -17.17
CA VAL A 205 -7.37 -2.74 -15.95
C VAL A 205 -8.30 -3.96 -15.97
N LEU A 206 -9.25 -4.05 -16.92
CA LEU A 206 -10.21 -5.16 -17.01
C LEU A 206 -9.57 -6.56 -17.05
N PRO A 207 -8.46 -6.81 -17.78
CA PRO A 207 -7.78 -8.11 -17.74
C PRO A 207 -7.26 -8.46 -16.35
N THR A 208 -6.73 -7.47 -15.62
CA THR A 208 -6.27 -7.64 -14.24
C THR A 208 -7.44 -8.03 -13.33
N LEU A 209 -8.57 -7.33 -13.40
CA LEU A 209 -9.76 -7.66 -12.60
C LEU A 209 -10.30 -9.06 -12.92
N THR A 210 -10.31 -9.43 -14.19
CA THR A 210 -10.70 -10.79 -14.62
C THR A 210 -9.78 -11.85 -14.04
N GLN A 211 -8.46 -11.61 -14.07
CA GLN A 211 -7.48 -12.52 -13.47
C GLN A 211 -7.65 -12.63 -11.95
N LEU A 212 -7.91 -11.52 -11.25
CA LEU A 212 -8.19 -11.54 -9.81
C LEU A 212 -9.44 -12.38 -9.48
N GLN A 213 -10.53 -12.19 -10.21
CA GLN A 213 -11.75 -12.98 -10.01
C GLN A 213 -11.51 -14.47 -10.25
N SER A 214 -10.72 -14.82 -11.27
CA SER A 214 -10.34 -16.20 -11.56
C SER A 214 -9.43 -16.80 -10.47
N GLN A 215 -8.42 -16.06 -10.02
CA GLN A 215 -7.42 -16.52 -9.05
C GLN A 215 -8.00 -16.70 -7.64
N TYR A 216 -8.88 -15.80 -7.22
CA TYR A 216 -9.40 -15.78 -5.84
C TYR A 216 -10.81 -16.38 -5.71
N GLY A 217 -11.58 -16.49 -6.80
CA GLY A 217 -12.92 -17.07 -6.80
C GLY A 217 -13.83 -16.44 -5.75
N ASP A 218 -14.48 -17.29 -4.94
CA ASP A 218 -15.42 -16.86 -3.90
C ASP A 218 -14.79 -16.04 -2.75
N LYS A 219 -13.47 -15.87 -2.75
CA LYS A 219 -12.77 -15.03 -1.77
C LYS A 219 -12.88 -13.54 -2.09
N VAL A 220 -13.23 -13.18 -3.32
CA VAL A 220 -13.34 -11.78 -3.77
C VAL A 220 -14.72 -11.45 -4.33
N LYS A 221 -15.19 -10.25 -4.01
CA LYS A 221 -16.37 -9.62 -4.59
C LYS A 221 -15.93 -8.33 -5.27
N LEU A 222 -16.20 -8.19 -6.56
CA LEU A 222 -15.96 -6.95 -7.32
C LEU A 222 -17.27 -6.16 -7.39
N VAL A 223 -17.28 -4.96 -6.85
CA VAL A 223 -18.41 -4.02 -6.86
C VAL A 223 -18.07 -2.87 -7.80
N PHE A 224 -19.01 -2.44 -8.63
CA PHE A 224 -18.83 -1.30 -9.53
C PHE A 224 -19.58 -0.06 -9.01
N ARG A 225 -18.91 1.10 -9.00
CA ARG A 225 -19.45 2.43 -8.66
C ARG A 225 -19.20 3.38 -9.82
N ASP A 226 -20.18 4.22 -10.11
CA ASP A 226 -20.10 5.16 -11.22
C ASP A 226 -19.18 6.33 -10.88
N PHE A 227 -18.26 6.68 -11.78
CA PHE A 227 -17.46 7.89 -11.65
C PHE A 227 -17.13 8.51 -13.02
N PRO A 228 -18.14 8.86 -13.84
CA PRO A 228 -17.89 9.55 -15.11
C PRO A 228 -17.24 10.92 -14.85
N ILE A 229 -16.13 11.18 -15.55
CA ILE A 229 -15.42 12.46 -15.47
C ILE A 229 -15.88 13.33 -16.64
N ASP A 230 -17.05 13.95 -16.50
CA ASP A 230 -17.75 14.66 -17.59
C ASP A 230 -16.87 15.69 -18.33
N GLN A 231 -15.96 16.36 -17.62
CA GLN A 231 -15.07 17.36 -18.21
C GLN A 231 -14.03 16.73 -19.15
N LEU A 232 -13.63 15.48 -18.90
CA LEU A 232 -12.67 14.74 -19.73
C LEU A 232 -13.35 13.83 -20.76
N HIS A 233 -14.51 13.27 -20.41
CA HIS A 233 -15.23 12.31 -21.23
C HIS A 233 -16.69 12.72 -21.45
N PRO A 234 -16.96 13.73 -22.30
CA PRO A 234 -18.32 14.09 -22.67
C PRO A 234 -19.09 12.86 -23.17
N GLY A 235 -20.26 12.60 -22.59
CA GLY A 235 -21.11 11.45 -22.92
C GLY A 235 -20.92 10.21 -22.05
N ALA A 236 -19.84 10.12 -21.25
CA ALA A 236 -19.62 8.98 -20.35
C ALA A 236 -20.81 8.79 -19.39
N ARG A 237 -21.30 9.88 -18.77
CA ARG A 237 -22.45 9.85 -17.86
C ARG A 237 -23.68 9.16 -18.45
N LYS A 238 -23.94 9.33 -19.74
CA LYS A 238 -25.06 8.64 -20.40
C LYS A 238 -24.84 7.13 -20.50
N GLY A 239 -23.61 6.68 -20.70
CA GLY A 239 -23.24 5.27 -20.58
C GLY A 239 -23.48 4.71 -19.18
N HIS A 240 -23.14 5.47 -18.13
CA HIS A 240 -23.41 5.08 -16.73
C HIS A 240 -24.91 5.01 -16.40
N GLU A 241 -25.70 6.02 -16.78
CA GLU A 241 -27.16 6.01 -16.64
C GLU A 241 -27.77 4.79 -17.37
N ALA A 242 -27.29 4.49 -18.58
CA ALA A 242 -27.69 3.32 -19.35
C ALA A 242 -27.31 1.99 -18.67
N ALA A 243 -26.11 1.88 -18.11
CA ALA A 243 -25.69 0.69 -17.38
C ALA A 243 -26.60 0.42 -16.17
N ARG A 244 -27.06 1.44 -15.45
CA ARG A 244 -28.05 1.27 -14.37
C ARG A 244 -29.42 0.82 -14.89
N CYS A 245 -29.88 1.34 -16.02
CA CYS A 245 -31.09 0.82 -16.68
C CYS A 245 -30.92 -0.65 -17.10
N ALA A 246 -29.71 -1.07 -17.49
CA ALA A 246 -29.41 -2.48 -17.75
C ALA A 246 -29.42 -3.33 -16.46
N ASN A 247 -29.03 -2.74 -15.33
CA ASN A 247 -29.07 -3.41 -14.03
C ASN A 247 -30.51 -3.73 -13.58
N GLU A 248 -31.51 -2.89 -13.89
CA GLU A 248 -32.92 -3.20 -13.63
C GLU A 248 -33.39 -4.50 -14.30
N GLN A 249 -32.75 -4.88 -15.39
CA GLN A 249 -33.04 -6.10 -16.14
C GLN A 249 -32.09 -7.26 -15.79
N GLY A 250 -31.23 -7.10 -14.78
CA GLY A 250 -30.22 -8.10 -14.39
C GLY A 250 -29.10 -8.27 -15.41
N LYS A 251 -28.89 -7.28 -16.29
CA LYS A 251 -27.93 -7.32 -17.41
C LYS A 251 -26.78 -6.33 -17.30
N PHE A 252 -26.55 -5.76 -16.11
CA PHE A 252 -25.48 -4.79 -15.86
C PHE A 252 -24.15 -5.24 -16.44
N TRP A 253 -23.68 -6.44 -16.07
CA TRP A 253 -22.36 -6.92 -16.45
C TRP A 253 -22.19 -7.23 -17.94
N ALA A 254 -23.24 -7.70 -18.61
CA ALA A 254 -23.21 -7.88 -20.07
C ALA A 254 -23.15 -6.53 -20.78
N TYR A 255 -23.91 -5.55 -20.30
CA TYR A 255 -23.93 -4.20 -20.86
C TYR A 255 -22.64 -3.42 -20.58
N HIS A 256 -22.10 -3.57 -19.37
CA HIS A 256 -20.79 -3.06 -18.93
C HIS A 256 -19.68 -3.49 -19.89
N ASP A 257 -19.61 -4.78 -20.20
CA ASP A 257 -18.57 -5.33 -21.07
C ASP A 257 -18.70 -4.74 -22.50
N LEU A 258 -19.93 -4.54 -23.00
CA LEU A 258 -20.21 -3.90 -24.28
C LEU A 258 -19.81 -2.42 -24.32
N LEU A 259 -20.09 -1.66 -23.25
CA LEU A 259 -19.68 -0.26 -23.13
C LEU A 259 -18.16 -0.14 -23.20
N PHE A 260 -17.41 -0.94 -22.44
CA PHE A 260 -15.95 -0.91 -22.50
C PHE A 260 -15.37 -1.40 -23.82
N ALA A 261 -15.96 -2.45 -24.41
CA ALA A 261 -15.53 -2.95 -25.71
C ALA A 261 -15.63 -1.87 -26.78
N ASN A 262 -16.69 -1.07 -26.75
CA ASN A 262 -17.02 -0.06 -27.76
C ASN A 262 -16.68 1.38 -27.38
N ALA A 263 -16.12 1.62 -26.19
CA ALA A 263 -15.75 2.95 -25.72
C ALA A 263 -14.90 3.73 -26.74
N PRO A 264 -15.11 5.06 -26.90
CA PRO A 264 -16.01 5.94 -26.15
C PRO A 264 -17.38 6.17 -26.83
N LYS A 265 -17.89 5.18 -27.57
CA LYS A 265 -19.16 5.30 -28.31
C LYS A 265 -20.36 5.20 -27.36
N ALA A 266 -21.14 6.27 -27.22
CA ALA A 266 -22.30 6.34 -26.33
C ALA A 266 -23.45 7.20 -26.88
N SER A 267 -23.63 7.28 -28.21
CA SER A 267 -24.84 7.89 -28.79
C SER A 267 -26.10 7.10 -28.38
N PRO A 268 -27.30 7.70 -28.38
CA PRO A 268 -28.54 7.00 -28.07
C PRO A 268 -28.72 5.70 -28.88
N GLU A 269 -28.40 5.73 -30.18
CA GLU A 269 -28.51 4.58 -31.08
C GLU A 269 -27.49 3.49 -30.71
N GLN A 270 -26.28 3.88 -30.30
CA GLN A 270 -25.24 2.96 -29.85
C GLN A 270 -25.63 2.29 -28.53
N LEU A 271 -26.09 3.08 -27.55
CA LEU A 271 -26.56 2.58 -26.26
C LEU A 271 -27.73 1.61 -26.42
N LYS A 272 -28.67 1.90 -27.33
CA LYS A 272 -29.75 1.00 -27.73
C LYS A 272 -29.22 -0.28 -28.38
N GLY A 273 -28.24 -0.17 -29.29
CA GLY A 273 -27.61 -1.31 -29.94
C GLY A 273 -26.97 -2.28 -28.94
N TYR A 274 -26.24 -1.75 -27.95
CA TYR A 274 -25.68 -2.56 -26.86
C TYR A 274 -26.77 -3.23 -26.02
N ALA A 275 -27.93 -2.58 -25.86
CA ALA A 275 -29.05 -3.14 -25.11
C ALA A 275 -29.66 -4.34 -25.82
N GLN A 276 -29.79 -4.23 -27.14
CA GLN A 276 -30.24 -5.32 -27.99
C GLN A 276 -29.24 -6.50 -27.96
N GLU A 277 -27.95 -6.23 -28.07
CA GLU A 277 -26.89 -7.25 -28.03
C GLU A 277 -26.83 -7.98 -26.67
N ALA A 278 -27.08 -7.27 -25.56
CA ALA A 278 -27.19 -7.85 -24.23
C ALA A 278 -28.50 -8.66 -24.00
N GLY A 279 -29.39 -8.72 -24.99
CA GLY A 279 -30.66 -9.44 -24.92
C GLY A 279 -31.67 -8.80 -23.97
N MET A 280 -31.68 -7.47 -23.87
CA MET A 280 -32.61 -6.73 -23.01
C MET A 280 -33.94 -6.39 -23.71
N ASN A 281 -34.96 -6.07 -22.92
CA ASN A 281 -36.13 -5.37 -23.43
C ASN A 281 -35.73 -3.94 -23.78
N VAL A 282 -35.53 -3.71 -25.08
CA VAL A 282 -35.04 -2.43 -25.62
C VAL A 282 -36.04 -1.29 -25.37
N ALA A 283 -37.35 -1.54 -25.46
CA ALA A 283 -38.36 -0.51 -25.22
C ALA A 283 -38.35 -0.02 -23.75
N ALA A 284 -38.28 -0.96 -22.80
CA ALA A 284 -38.16 -0.62 -21.38
C ALA A 284 -36.84 0.09 -21.07
N PHE A 285 -35.75 -0.33 -21.70
CA PHE A 285 -34.44 0.30 -21.59
C PHE A 285 -34.45 1.75 -22.11
N GLU A 286 -34.97 1.98 -23.31
CA GLU A 286 -35.06 3.32 -23.91
C GLU A 286 -35.91 4.26 -23.04
N GLN A 287 -37.04 3.78 -22.51
CA GLN A 287 -37.87 4.55 -21.59
C GLN A 287 -37.11 4.92 -20.31
N CYS A 288 -36.38 3.97 -19.72
CA CYS A 288 -35.56 4.22 -18.54
C CYS A 288 -34.50 5.29 -18.81
N VAL A 289 -33.71 5.15 -19.89
CA VAL A 289 -32.65 6.10 -20.24
C VAL A 289 -33.20 7.48 -20.56
N ALA A 290 -34.29 7.57 -21.33
CA ALA A 290 -34.92 8.82 -21.72
C ALA A 290 -35.49 9.59 -20.52
N SER A 291 -36.00 8.88 -19.52
CA SER A 291 -36.53 9.50 -18.29
C SER A 291 -35.45 10.16 -17.42
N GLY A 292 -34.17 9.80 -17.60
CA GLY A 292 -33.08 10.26 -16.74
C GLY A 292 -33.15 9.73 -15.30
N LYS A 293 -33.90 8.64 -15.06
CA LYS A 293 -34.15 8.02 -13.74
C LYS A 293 -32.91 7.88 -12.88
N TYR A 294 -31.76 7.59 -13.48
CA TYR A 294 -30.51 7.29 -12.77
C TYR A 294 -29.51 8.44 -12.68
N ARG A 295 -29.86 9.64 -13.15
CA ARG A 295 -28.97 10.80 -13.11
C ARG A 295 -28.48 11.12 -11.70
N GLU A 296 -29.41 11.16 -10.74
CA GLU A 296 -29.11 11.48 -9.33
C GLU A 296 -28.27 10.39 -8.69
N ALA A 297 -28.56 9.12 -8.97
CA ALA A 297 -27.81 8.00 -8.40
C ALA A 297 -26.35 7.97 -8.91
N VAL A 298 -26.13 8.25 -10.20
CA VAL A 298 -24.78 8.43 -10.75
C VAL A 298 -24.07 9.62 -10.09
N GLN A 299 -24.79 10.72 -9.85
CA GLN A 299 -24.23 11.90 -9.18
C GLN A 299 -23.84 11.61 -7.72
N GLN A 300 -24.65 10.84 -7.00
CA GLN A 300 -24.36 10.41 -5.63
C GLN A 300 -23.09 9.54 -5.55
N ASP A 301 -22.92 8.61 -6.49
CA ASP A 301 -21.69 7.81 -6.56
C ASP A 301 -20.44 8.69 -6.75
N ILE A 302 -20.51 9.71 -7.62
CA ILE A 302 -19.40 10.66 -7.84
C ILE A 302 -19.07 11.42 -6.54
N GLU A 303 -20.08 11.88 -5.82
CA GLU A 303 -19.92 12.62 -4.56
C GLU A 303 -19.37 11.74 -3.44
N GLU A 304 -19.82 10.49 -3.34
CA GLU A 304 -19.27 9.50 -2.42
C GLU A 304 -17.83 9.16 -2.75
N GLY A 305 -17.50 8.91 -4.03
CA GLY A 305 -16.13 8.67 -4.45
C GLY A 305 -15.23 9.86 -4.11
N SER A 306 -15.68 11.08 -4.41
CA SER A 306 -14.92 12.31 -4.12
C SER A 306 -14.69 12.49 -2.61
N ARG A 307 -15.72 12.26 -1.78
CA ARG A 307 -15.59 12.26 -0.31
C ARG A 307 -14.66 11.16 0.20
N ALA A 308 -14.63 10.02 -0.46
CA ALA A 308 -13.74 8.90 -0.15
C ALA A 308 -12.28 9.13 -0.65
N GLY A 309 -11.99 10.25 -1.31
CA GLY A 309 -10.66 10.61 -1.81
C GLY A 309 -10.36 10.14 -3.24
N VAL A 310 -11.37 9.74 -4.02
CA VAL A 310 -11.22 9.44 -5.45
C VAL A 310 -11.01 10.75 -6.23
N THR A 311 -9.83 10.88 -6.85
CA THR A 311 -9.47 12.05 -7.67
C THR A 311 -9.41 11.73 -9.18
N GLY A 312 -9.73 10.50 -9.57
CA GLY A 312 -9.68 10.03 -10.96
C GLY A 312 -9.97 8.53 -11.07
N THR A 313 -10.09 8.02 -12.29
CA THR A 313 -10.46 6.63 -12.57
C THR A 313 -9.38 5.86 -13.35
N PRO A 314 -9.25 4.55 -13.15
CA PRO A 314 -9.97 3.76 -12.16
C PRO A 314 -9.41 4.02 -10.75
N ALA A 315 -10.26 3.94 -9.73
CA ALA A 315 -9.86 3.92 -8.34
C ALA A 315 -10.53 2.76 -7.64
N PHE A 316 -9.82 2.11 -6.72
CA PHE A 316 -10.30 0.91 -6.05
C PHE A 316 -10.23 1.03 -4.54
N PHE A 317 -11.16 0.42 -3.84
CA PHE A 317 -11.08 0.20 -2.40
C PHE A 317 -11.12 -1.29 -2.12
N ILE A 318 -10.03 -1.86 -1.62
CA ILE A 318 -9.94 -3.28 -1.24
C ILE A 318 -10.13 -3.35 0.28
N ASN A 319 -11.32 -3.75 0.74
CA ASN A 319 -11.75 -3.63 2.13
C ASN A 319 -11.42 -2.24 2.73
N GLY A 320 -11.72 -1.19 1.95
CA GLY A 320 -11.49 0.21 2.31
C GLY A 320 -10.08 0.75 2.07
N ARG A 321 -9.13 -0.07 1.60
CA ARG A 321 -7.78 0.40 1.24
C ARG A 321 -7.77 0.98 -0.17
N LEU A 322 -7.51 2.27 -0.30
CA LEU A 322 -7.45 2.94 -1.60
C LEU A 322 -6.28 2.43 -2.45
N VAL A 323 -6.58 2.03 -3.68
CA VAL A 323 -5.62 1.73 -4.75
C VAL A 323 -5.98 2.62 -5.93
N SER A 324 -5.11 3.59 -6.24
CA SER A 324 -5.36 4.55 -7.32
C SER A 324 -4.76 4.08 -8.64
N GLY A 325 -5.55 4.17 -9.71
CA GLY A 325 -5.15 3.92 -11.09
C GLY A 325 -5.13 2.45 -11.49
N ALA A 326 -4.85 2.23 -12.77
CA ALA A 326 -4.64 0.88 -13.31
C ALA A 326 -3.27 0.35 -12.85
N GLN A 327 -3.27 -0.50 -11.82
CA GLN A 327 -2.07 -1.11 -11.24
C GLN A 327 -1.84 -2.54 -11.78
N PRO A 328 -0.59 -3.06 -11.71
CA PRO A 328 -0.30 -4.46 -12.00
C PRO A 328 -1.01 -5.45 -11.06
N LEU A 329 -1.25 -6.67 -11.54
CA LEU A 329 -1.90 -7.76 -10.80
C LEU A 329 -1.25 -8.00 -9.43
N GLU A 330 0.08 -7.91 -9.36
CA GLU A 330 0.86 -8.20 -8.17
C GLU A 330 0.51 -7.24 -7.03
N ASN A 331 0.22 -5.98 -7.34
CA ASN A 331 -0.14 -4.99 -6.32
C ASN A 331 -1.53 -5.28 -5.73
N PHE A 332 -2.51 -5.63 -6.57
CA PHE A 332 -3.83 -6.05 -6.11
C PHE A 332 -3.74 -7.34 -5.28
N SER A 333 -3.02 -8.35 -5.80
CA SER A 333 -2.86 -9.65 -5.15
C SER A 333 -2.26 -9.52 -3.77
N ARG A 334 -1.18 -8.74 -3.62
CA ARG A 334 -0.57 -8.47 -2.33
C ARG A 334 -1.58 -7.90 -1.32
N ILE A 335 -2.38 -6.93 -1.72
CA ILE A 335 -3.38 -6.29 -0.82
C ILE A 335 -4.49 -7.28 -0.46
N ILE A 336 -4.97 -8.07 -1.43
CA ILE A 336 -5.98 -9.10 -1.21
C ILE A 336 -5.46 -10.17 -0.25
N GLU A 337 -4.22 -10.64 -0.41
CA GLU A 337 -3.58 -11.62 0.48
C GLU A 337 -3.42 -11.07 1.90
N GLU A 338 -2.99 -9.81 2.05
CA GLU A 338 -2.94 -9.11 3.34
C GLU A 338 -4.33 -9.06 4.02
N GLU A 339 -5.38 -8.73 3.27
CA GLU A 339 -6.75 -8.69 3.80
C GLU A 339 -7.31 -10.08 4.13
N LEU A 340 -6.98 -11.11 3.33
CA LEU A 340 -7.35 -12.49 3.62
C LEU A 340 -6.66 -13.03 4.88
N MET A 341 -5.42 -12.63 5.14
CA MET A 341 -4.71 -13.00 6.37
C MET A 341 -5.30 -12.32 7.61
N ARG A 342 -5.82 -11.09 7.48
CA ARG A 342 -6.44 -10.36 8.59
C ARG A 342 -7.74 -11.00 9.08
N VAL A 343 -8.47 -11.68 8.20
CA VAL A 343 -9.79 -12.28 8.49
C VAL A 343 -9.65 -13.74 8.98
N ARG A 344 -8.45 -14.32 8.95
CA ARG A 344 -8.13 -15.65 9.49
C ARG A 344 -7.86 -15.61 11.00
#